data_AF-A0A660VVS9-F1
#
_entry.id   AF-A0A660VVS9-F1
#
_cell.length_a   1.000
_cell.length_b   1.000
_cell.length_c   1.000
_cell.angle_alpha   90.00
_cell.angle_beta   90.00
_cell.angle_gamma   90.00
#
_symmetry.space_group_name_H-M   'P 1'
#
loop_
_entity.id
_entity.type
_entity.pdbx_description
1 polymer ?
#
loop_
_entity_poly.entity_id
_entity_poly.type
_entity_poly.pdbx_seq_one_letter_code
_entity_poly.pdbx_strand_id
1 'polypeptide(L)'
;MPTEFTSAEVEVLFLKTTVDQVNDMVNREVFQILGTSPEVEVRFWSMSQRNYFYVLLHDYLSVADKEIVPGKRSFLGALRDVVSDPQLGTDGDARPLRQAVNAFSEWLNFEATIPLWLPAHDAELEAKIPRITFLKICGNTSKHSMLRRAGPARELRAILARSGLQLTFEEALLVLEEFYARFREDILIYHAGTIAEMLNELRWGVHEYLQSEFQRSFEAKGGSPPRWGYRYPDSVVNALARGAYWDLMEDTHKRPWISRFEVTKHMKRLY
;
A
#
# COMPACT_ATOMS: atom_id res chain seq x y z
N MET A 1 28.59 5.84 -3.31
CA MET A 1 28.43 5.51 -1.88
C MET A 1 26.96 5.71 -1.58
N PRO A 2 26.23 4.73 -1.01
CA PRO A 2 24.84 4.98 -0.60
C PRO A 2 24.85 6.14 0.40
N THR A 3 24.01 7.14 0.14
CA THR A 3 23.89 8.31 1.01
C THR A 3 23.37 7.84 2.36
N GLU A 4 24.13 8.06 3.42
CA GLU A 4 23.68 7.71 4.76
C GLU A 4 22.69 8.78 5.22
N PHE A 5 21.41 8.43 5.19
CA PHE A 5 20.32 9.29 5.67
C PHE A 5 20.20 9.19 7.20
N THR A 6 19.88 10.30 7.86
CA THR A 6 19.52 10.28 9.30
C THR A 6 18.16 9.58 9.51
N SER A 7 17.85 9.17 10.74
CA SER A 7 16.53 8.59 11.05
C SER A 7 15.36 9.51 10.65
N ALA A 8 15.50 10.81 10.89
CA ALA A 8 14.49 11.80 10.50
C ALA A 8 14.35 11.91 8.97
N GLU A 9 15.45 11.85 8.24
CA GLU A 9 15.41 11.86 6.77
C GLU A 9 14.77 10.59 6.20
N VAL A 10 15.08 9.42 6.76
CA VAL A 10 14.44 8.16 6.39
C VAL A 10 12.94 8.22 6.64
N GLU A 11 12.52 8.72 7.80
CA GLU A 11 11.12 8.94 8.13
C GLU A 11 10.41 9.86 7.12
N VAL A 12 11.00 11.02 6.81
CA VAL A 12 10.47 11.95 5.79
C VAL A 12 10.26 11.24 4.45
N LEU A 13 11.27 10.51 3.97
CA LEU A 13 11.21 9.85 2.67
C LEU A 13 10.09 8.79 2.61
N PHE A 14 9.93 7.99 3.67
CA PHE A 14 8.90 6.95 3.71
C PHE A 14 7.50 7.52 3.91
N LEU A 15 7.32 8.56 4.73
CA LEU A 15 6.04 9.23 4.88
C LEU A 15 5.61 9.87 3.56
N LYS A 16 6.52 10.60 2.91
CA LYS A 16 6.24 11.23 1.61
C LYS A 16 5.88 10.21 0.54
N THR A 17 6.70 9.17 0.39
CA THR A 17 6.44 8.13 -0.61
C THR A 17 5.13 7.40 -0.33
N THR A 18 4.78 7.18 0.94
CA THR A 18 3.47 6.60 1.31
C THR A 18 2.33 7.49 0.86
N VAL A 19 2.39 8.79 1.13
CA VAL A 19 1.35 9.74 0.71
C VAL A 19 1.20 9.74 -0.81
N ASP A 20 2.30 9.77 -1.56
CA ASP A 20 2.29 9.76 -3.03
C ASP A 20 1.69 8.48 -3.60
N GLN A 21 2.17 7.32 -3.15
CA GLN A 21 1.67 6.04 -3.65
C GLN A 21 0.19 5.83 -3.29
N VAL A 22 -0.24 6.26 -2.09
CA VAL A 22 -1.66 6.22 -1.72
C VAL A 22 -2.48 7.20 -2.58
N ASN A 23 -1.95 8.38 -2.88
CA ASN A 23 -2.63 9.35 -3.74
C ASN A 23 -2.84 8.83 -5.17
N ASP A 24 -1.87 8.11 -5.73
CA ASP A 24 -1.96 7.49 -7.05
C ASP A 24 -2.98 6.34 -7.09
N MET A 25 -3.19 5.65 -5.96
CA MET A 25 -4.16 4.55 -5.83
C MET A 25 -5.57 5.00 -5.43
N VAL A 26 -5.67 5.98 -4.53
CA VAL A 26 -6.91 6.40 -3.84
C VAL A 26 -7.29 7.82 -4.26
N ASN A 27 -7.85 7.90 -5.46
CA ASN A 27 -8.34 9.14 -6.07
C ASN A 27 -9.56 8.88 -6.98
N ARG A 28 -10.20 9.96 -7.41
CA ARG A 28 -11.45 9.91 -8.21
C ARG A 28 -11.24 9.49 -9.66
N GLU A 29 -10.00 9.47 -10.15
CA GLU A 29 -9.67 9.01 -11.51
C GLU A 29 -9.55 7.49 -11.60
N VAL A 30 -9.20 6.84 -10.48
CA VAL A 30 -9.09 5.37 -10.39
C VAL A 30 -10.47 4.74 -10.14
N PHE A 31 -11.25 5.29 -9.21
CA PHE A 31 -12.57 4.75 -8.86
C PHE A 31 -13.54 5.83 -8.35
N GLN A 32 -14.80 5.46 -8.27
CA GLN A 32 -15.83 6.20 -7.54
C GLN A 32 -16.19 5.51 -6.23
N ILE A 33 -16.61 6.33 -5.27
CA ILE A 33 -17.10 5.95 -3.95
C ILE A 33 -18.61 6.17 -3.98
N LEU A 34 -19.38 5.09 -3.86
CA LEU A 34 -20.85 5.10 -3.94
C LEU A 34 -21.45 4.83 -2.56
N GLY A 35 -22.57 5.48 -2.26
CA GLY A 35 -23.25 5.36 -0.97
C GLY A 35 -22.74 6.35 0.08
N THR A 36 -23.01 6.05 1.35
CA THR A 36 -22.65 6.90 2.50
C THR A 36 -22.04 6.04 3.59
N SER A 37 -20.93 6.51 4.17
CA SER A 37 -20.26 5.81 5.28
C SER A 37 -21.25 5.52 6.42
N PRO A 38 -21.26 4.31 7.01
CA PRO A 38 -20.31 3.21 6.86
C PRO A 38 -20.69 2.13 5.81
N GLU A 39 -21.57 2.46 4.87
CA GLU A 39 -22.09 1.52 3.87
C GLU A 39 -21.72 2.01 2.47
N VAL A 40 -20.41 2.09 2.21
CA VAL A 40 -19.85 2.51 0.92
C VAL A 40 -19.46 1.30 0.05
N GLU A 41 -19.63 1.46 -1.27
CA GLU A 41 -19.06 0.61 -2.31
C GLU A 41 -17.97 1.38 -3.07
N VAL A 42 -16.81 0.76 -3.28
CA VAL A 42 -15.77 1.29 -4.19
C VAL A 42 -15.90 0.60 -5.54
N ARG A 43 -16.06 1.39 -6.60
CA ARG A 43 -16.23 0.88 -7.97
C ARG A 43 -15.23 1.50 -8.92
N PHE A 44 -14.35 0.68 -9.51
CA PHE A 44 -13.43 1.12 -10.55
C PHE A 44 -14.17 1.54 -11.82
N TRP A 45 -13.61 2.51 -12.54
CA TRP A 45 -14.19 2.98 -13.81
C TRP A 45 -14.08 1.95 -14.93
N SER A 46 -13.00 1.16 -14.95
CA SER A 46 -12.86 0.04 -15.87
C SER A 46 -11.86 -0.99 -15.33
N MET A 47 -11.73 -2.11 -16.06
CA MET A 47 -10.71 -3.13 -15.81
C MET A 47 -9.28 -2.55 -15.86
N SER A 48 -9.02 -1.54 -16.68
CA SER A 48 -7.68 -0.93 -16.79
C SER A 48 -7.31 -0.17 -15.52
N GLN A 49 -8.23 0.64 -14.96
CA GLN A 49 -8.00 1.31 -13.68
C GLN A 49 -7.88 0.31 -12.52
N ARG A 50 -8.66 -0.77 -12.54
CA ARG A 50 -8.52 -1.87 -11.56
C ARG A 50 -7.13 -2.49 -11.63
N ASN A 51 -6.66 -2.84 -12.84
CA ASN A 51 -5.32 -3.42 -13.01
C ASN A 51 -4.22 -2.44 -12.58
N TYR A 52 -4.35 -1.16 -12.95
CA TYR A 52 -3.45 -0.10 -12.51
C TYR A 52 -3.34 -0.02 -10.98
N PHE A 53 -4.49 -0.01 -10.28
CA PHE A 53 -4.53 -0.02 -8.82
C PHE A 53 -3.76 -1.20 -8.22
N TYR A 54 -3.95 -2.43 -8.72
CA TYR A 54 -3.23 -3.59 -8.18
C TYR A 54 -1.75 -3.64 -8.54
N VAL A 55 -1.34 -3.04 -9.67
CA VAL A 55 0.08 -2.87 -10.00
C VAL A 55 0.74 -1.93 -8.99
N LEU A 56 0.13 -0.77 -8.73
CA LEU A 56 0.62 0.18 -7.74
C LEU A 56 0.65 -0.43 -6.33
N LEU A 57 -0.39 -1.19 -5.97
CA LEU A 57 -0.43 -1.88 -4.68
C LEU A 57 0.68 -2.92 -4.56
N HIS A 58 0.97 -3.69 -5.61
CA HIS A 58 2.11 -4.61 -5.60
C HIS A 58 3.43 -3.86 -5.36
N ASP A 59 3.63 -2.74 -6.05
CA ASP A 59 4.83 -1.93 -5.92
C ASP A 59 4.94 -1.30 -4.50
N TYR A 60 3.82 -0.85 -3.91
CA TYR A 60 3.74 -0.41 -2.51
C TYR A 60 4.05 -1.52 -1.49
N LEU A 61 3.63 -2.75 -1.76
CA LEU A 61 3.89 -3.91 -0.88
C LEU A 61 5.30 -4.50 -1.06
N SER A 62 6.07 -3.99 -2.01
CA SER A 62 7.44 -4.39 -2.27
C SER A 62 8.43 -3.68 -1.34
N VAL A 63 9.70 -4.09 -1.39
CA VAL A 63 10.77 -3.44 -0.62
C VAL A 63 11.33 -2.26 -1.39
N ALA A 64 11.73 -1.21 -0.68
CA ALA A 64 12.42 -0.07 -1.27
C ALA A 64 13.76 -0.49 -1.89
N ASP A 65 14.20 0.26 -2.91
CA ASP A 65 15.48 0.02 -3.56
C ASP A 65 16.63 0.31 -2.60
N LYS A 66 17.46 -0.73 -2.40
CA LYS A 66 18.64 -0.71 -1.53
C LYS A 66 19.69 0.34 -1.89
N GLU A 67 19.62 0.87 -3.13
CA GLU A 67 20.52 1.92 -3.61
C GLU A 67 20.13 3.30 -3.08
N ILE A 68 18.84 3.49 -2.74
CA ILE A 68 18.31 4.73 -2.19
C ILE A 68 18.32 4.66 -0.67
N VAL A 69 17.66 3.65 -0.08
CA VAL A 69 17.59 3.49 1.38
C VAL A 69 18.28 2.19 1.79
N PRO A 70 19.29 2.24 2.68
CA PRO A 70 19.94 1.04 3.17
C PRO A 70 18.98 0.08 3.88
N GLY A 71 19.02 -1.19 3.50
CA GLY A 71 18.25 -2.28 4.10
C GLY A 71 17.06 -2.74 3.25
N LYS A 72 16.60 -3.97 3.49
CA LYS A 72 15.40 -4.53 2.84
C LYS A 72 14.16 -4.12 3.65
N ARG A 73 13.71 -2.87 3.50
CA ARG A 73 12.50 -2.38 4.17
C ARG A 73 11.34 -2.26 3.19
N SER A 74 10.19 -2.83 3.55
CA SER A 74 8.92 -2.52 2.89
C SER A 74 8.38 -1.18 3.39
N PHE A 75 7.51 -0.53 2.62
CA PHE A 75 6.90 0.74 3.02
C PHE A 75 6.11 0.61 4.33
N LEU A 76 5.27 -0.42 4.48
CA LEU A 76 4.60 -0.71 5.75
C LEU A 76 5.56 -1.05 6.90
N GLY A 77 6.69 -1.71 6.60
CA GLY A 77 7.76 -1.94 7.57
C GLY A 77 8.34 -0.63 8.08
N ALA A 78 8.64 0.30 7.17
CA ALA A 78 9.17 1.60 7.52
C ALA A 78 8.15 2.45 8.30
N LEU A 79 6.87 2.45 7.93
CA LEU A 79 5.84 3.16 8.71
C LEU A 79 5.70 2.60 10.13
N ARG A 80 5.90 1.30 10.32
CA ARG A 80 5.95 0.68 11.64
C ARG A 80 7.16 1.15 12.45
N ASP A 81 8.32 1.32 11.80
CA ASP A 81 9.50 1.92 12.44
C ASP A 81 9.18 3.36 12.88
N VAL A 82 8.61 4.17 11.99
CA VAL A 82 8.23 5.58 12.25
C VAL A 82 7.31 5.71 13.45
N VAL A 83 6.25 4.89 13.52
CA VAL A 83 5.35 4.98 14.69
C VAL A 83 6.02 4.44 15.95
N SER A 84 7.05 3.61 15.87
CA SER A 84 7.72 3.05 17.05
C SER A 84 8.81 3.95 17.61
N ASP A 85 9.43 4.78 16.76
CA ASP A 85 10.48 5.74 17.12
C ASP A 85 10.30 7.04 16.31
N PRO A 86 9.24 7.83 16.60
CA PRO A 86 8.88 9.00 15.79
C PRO A 86 9.93 10.11 15.89
N GLN A 87 10.37 10.63 14.76
CA GLN A 87 11.39 11.70 14.67
C GLN A 87 10.77 13.08 14.40
N LEU A 88 9.64 13.15 13.67
CA LEU A 88 8.95 14.40 13.34
C LEU A 88 7.78 14.70 14.28
N GLY A 89 7.19 13.68 14.90
CA GLY A 89 6.08 13.81 15.84
C GLY A 89 6.39 13.25 17.22
N THR A 90 5.40 13.29 18.10
CA THR A 90 5.45 12.61 19.40
C THR A 90 4.80 11.22 19.33
N ASP A 91 5.01 10.40 20.36
CA ASP A 91 4.30 9.12 20.51
C ASP A 91 2.76 9.27 20.49
N GLY A 92 2.26 10.40 20.99
CA GLY A 92 0.85 10.75 20.97
C GLY A 92 0.34 11.02 19.55
N ASP A 93 1.11 11.80 18.77
CA ASP A 93 0.81 12.11 17.37
C ASP A 93 0.84 10.84 16.50
N ALA A 94 1.70 9.87 16.83
CA ALA A 94 1.84 8.61 16.09
C ALA A 94 0.64 7.66 16.24
N ARG A 95 -0.29 7.92 17.18
CA ARG A 95 -1.38 6.98 17.50
C ARG A 95 -2.31 6.66 16.31
N PRO A 96 -2.84 7.63 15.53
CA PRO A 96 -3.72 7.32 14.40
C PRO A 96 -3.00 6.54 13.30
N LEU A 97 -1.76 6.94 12.98
CA LEU A 97 -0.93 6.22 12.00
C LEU A 97 -0.62 4.80 12.47
N ARG A 98 -0.29 4.61 13.76
CA ARG A 98 -0.05 3.28 14.35
C ARG A 98 -1.26 2.37 14.19
N GLN A 99 -2.45 2.88 14.44
CA GLN A 99 -3.69 2.12 14.28
C GLN A 99 -3.89 1.68 12.82
N ALA A 100 -3.71 2.61 11.86
CA ALA A 100 -3.83 2.30 10.44
C ALA A 100 -2.77 1.27 9.96
N VAL A 101 -1.51 1.44 10.36
CA VAL A 101 -0.40 0.53 10.01
C VAL A 101 -0.66 -0.87 10.57
N ASN A 102 -1.08 -0.97 11.83
CA ASN A 102 -1.37 -2.26 12.46
C ASN A 102 -2.57 -2.94 11.79
N ALA A 103 -3.68 -2.22 11.62
CA ALA A 103 -4.89 -2.77 11.00
C ALA A 103 -4.62 -3.30 9.58
N PHE A 104 -3.88 -2.54 8.77
CA PHE A 104 -3.58 -2.98 7.41
C PHE A 104 -2.58 -4.15 7.40
N SER A 105 -1.56 -4.12 8.27
CA SER A 105 -0.61 -5.22 8.40
C SER A 105 -1.28 -6.51 8.85
N GLU A 106 -2.17 -6.45 9.84
CA GLU A 106 -2.94 -7.61 10.32
C GLU A 106 -3.83 -8.15 9.21
N TRP A 107 -4.56 -7.27 8.50
CA TRP A 107 -5.41 -7.68 7.39
C TRP A 107 -4.64 -8.35 6.25
N LEU A 108 -3.48 -7.82 5.89
CA LEU A 108 -2.59 -8.36 4.85
C LEU A 108 -2.01 -9.73 5.21
N ASN A 109 -1.65 -9.93 6.49
CA ASN A 109 -1.03 -11.17 6.96
C ASN A 109 -2.03 -12.25 7.35
N PHE A 110 -3.32 -11.92 7.41
CA PHE A 110 -4.36 -12.92 7.61
C PHE A 110 -4.31 -14.00 6.52
N GLU A 111 -4.26 -15.26 6.95
CA GLU A 111 -4.23 -16.43 6.09
C GLU A 111 -5.67 -16.87 5.77
N ALA A 112 -6.11 -16.57 4.55
CA ALA A 112 -7.43 -16.93 4.07
C ALA A 112 -7.45 -18.37 3.55
N THR A 113 -8.49 -19.14 3.89
CA THR A 113 -8.78 -20.41 3.21
C THR A 113 -9.61 -20.11 1.97
N ILE A 114 -9.06 -20.41 0.79
CA ILE A 114 -9.66 -20.09 -0.49
C ILE A 114 -9.89 -21.40 -1.27
N PRO A 115 -11.13 -21.73 -1.64
CA PRO A 115 -11.41 -22.86 -2.53
C PRO A 115 -10.92 -22.53 -3.94
N LEU A 116 -10.14 -23.43 -4.52
CA LEU A 116 -9.57 -23.31 -5.86
C LEU A 116 -10.04 -24.47 -6.74
N TRP A 117 -10.49 -24.12 -7.93
CA TRP A 117 -10.73 -25.04 -9.03
C TRP A 117 -9.67 -24.80 -10.11
N LEU A 118 -8.89 -25.83 -10.42
CA LEU A 118 -7.79 -25.81 -11.40
C LEU A 118 -8.12 -26.75 -12.56
N PRO A 119 -8.85 -26.26 -13.59
CA PRO A 119 -9.37 -27.11 -14.66
C PRO A 119 -8.29 -27.81 -15.48
N ALA A 120 -7.09 -27.22 -15.67
CA ALA A 120 -6.00 -27.89 -16.37
C ALA A 120 -5.53 -29.19 -15.70
N HIS A 121 -5.82 -29.36 -14.40
CA HIS A 121 -5.41 -30.51 -13.61
C HIS A 121 -6.60 -31.32 -13.07
N ASP A 122 -7.83 -30.97 -13.44
CA ASP A 122 -9.06 -31.57 -12.90
C ASP A 122 -9.05 -31.61 -11.35
N ALA A 123 -8.55 -30.54 -10.74
CA ALA A 123 -8.22 -30.51 -9.32
C ALA A 123 -9.04 -29.44 -8.58
N GLU A 124 -9.71 -29.87 -7.52
CA GLU A 124 -10.36 -29.00 -6.53
C GLU A 124 -9.60 -29.11 -5.21
N LEU A 125 -9.23 -27.97 -4.62
CA LEU A 125 -8.50 -27.92 -3.37
C LEU A 125 -8.80 -26.67 -2.57
N GLU A 126 -8.52 -26.70 -1.27
CA GLU A 126 -8.50 -25.52 -0.42
C GLU A 126 -7.07 -25.04 -0.20
N ALA A 127 -6.80 -23.80 -0.61
CA ALA A 127 -5.51 -23.17 -0.42
C ALA A 127 -5.55 -22.18 0.73
N LYS A 128 -4.63 -22.35 1.67
CA LYS A 128 -4.38 -21.36 2.73
C LYS A 128 -3.34 -20.36 2.26
N ILE A 129 -3.77 -19.12 2.05
CA ILE A 129 -2.97 -18.08 1.40
C ILE A 129 -3.08 -16.78 2.20
N PRO A 130 -1.97 -16.21 2.71
CA PRO A 130 -1.97 -14.86 3.26
C PRO A 130 -2.42 -13.84 2.21
N ARG A 131 -3.26 -12.86 2.57
CA ARG A 131 -3.79 -11.89 1.60
C ARG A 131 -2.71 -11.17 0.81
N ILE A 132 -1.63 -10.77 1.48
CA ILE A 132 -0.46 -10.16 0.85
C ILE A 132 0.13 -11.00 -0.27
N THR A 133 0.07 -12.33 -0.15
CA THR A 133 0.67 -13.27 -1.11
C THR A 133 -0.11 -13.26 -2.42
N PHE A 134 -1.43 -13.45 -2.37
CA PHE A 134 -2.22 -13.42 -3.62
C PHE A 134 -2.27 -12.03 -4.24
N LEU A 135 -2.25 -10.95 -3.43
CA LEU A 135 -2.16 -9.58 -3.94
C LEU A 135 -0.86 -9.37 -4.72
N LYS A 136 0.26 -9.85 -4.18
CA LYS A 136 1.56 -9.77 -4.86
C LYS A 136 1.60 -10.62 -6.13
N ILE A 137 1.15 -11.86 -6.07
CA ILE A 137 1.07 -12.74 -7.24
C ILE A 137 0.25 -12.07 -8.35
N CYS A 138 -0.94 -11.56 -8.02
CA CYS A 138 -1.82 -10.97 -9.03
C CYS A 138 -1.31 -9.63 -9.59
N GLY A 139 -0.78 -8.74 -8.75
CA GLY A 139 -0.22 -7.46 -9.21
C GLY A 139 1.06 -7.62 -10.03
N ASN A 140 1.87 -8.64 -9.72
CA ASN A 140 3.04 -8.99 -10.52
C ASN A 140 2.62 -9.60 -11.88
N THR A 141 1.62 -10.48 -11.86
CA THR A 141 1.08 -11.15 -13.05
C THR A 141 0.42 -10.17 -14.02
N SER A 142 -0.25 -9.12 -13.53
CA SER A 142 -0.87 -8.09 -14.36
C SER A 142 0.15 -7.20 -15.09
N LYS A 143 1.36 -7.04 -14.55
CA LYS A 143 2.44 -6.18 -15.08
C LYS A 143 3.28 -6.84 -16.17
N HIS A 144 3.29 -8.17 -16.24
CA HIS A 144 4.32 -8.92 -16.95
C HIS A 144 3.76 -9.93 -17.97
N SER A 145 4.46 -10.05 -19.10
CA SER A 145 4.24 -11.13 -20.05
C SER A 145 4.64 -12.48 -19.45
N MET A 146 4.13 -13.58 -20.01
CA MET A 146 4.35 -14.95 -19.52
C MET A 146 5.82 -15.26 -19.14
N LEU A 147 6.79 -14.84 -19.98
CA LEU A 147 8.23 -15.09 -19.77
C LEU A 147 8.84 -14.34 -18.57
N ARG A 148 8.11 -13.40 -17.96
CA ARG A 148 8.53 -12.65 -16.76
C ARG A 148 7.78 -13.07 -15.50
N ARG A 149 7.11 -14.23 -15.51
CA ARG A 149 6.27 -14.73 -14.39
C ARG A 149 6.91 -15.83 -13.55
N ALA A 150 8.21 -16.04 -13.69
CA ALA A 150 8.92 -17.08 -12.94
C ALA A 150 8.85 -16.90 -11.41
N GLY A 151 8.83 -15.66 -10.91
CA GLY A 151 8.65 -15.38 -9.48
C GLY A 151 7.27 -15.83 -8.99
N PRO A 152 6.17 -15.23 -9.49
CA PRO A 152 4.81 -15.61 -9.12
C PRO A 152 4.50 -17.10 -9.28
N ALA A 153 5.00 -17.74 -10.36
CA ALA A 153 4.79 -19.17 -10.58
C ALA A 153 5.46 -20.05 -9.51
N ARG A 154 6.67 -19.71 -9.06
CA ARG A 154 7.33 -20.44 -7.97
C ARG A 154 6.59 -20.29 -6.65
N GLU A 155 6.08 -19.09 -6.37
CA GLU A 155 5.32 -18.80 -5.16
C GLU A 155 3.99 -19.57 -5.15
N LEU A 156 3.25 -19.53 -6.27
CA LEU A 156 2.01 -20.30 -6.44
C LEU A 156 2.26 -21.81 -6.32
N ARG A 157 3.31 -22.33 -6.95
CA ARG A 157 3.70 -23.74 -6.81
C ARG A 157 3.92 -24.13 -5.35
N ALA A 158 4.60 -23.29 -4.57
CA ALA A 158 4.84 -23.55 -3.15
C ALA A 158 3.55 -23.53 -2.33
N ILE A 159 2.57 -22.68 -2.68
CA ILE A 159 1.24 -22.66 -2.06
C ILE A 159 0.50 -23.97 -2.35
N LEU A 160 0.40 -24.34 -3.63
CA LEU A 160 -0.35 -25.54 -4.06
C LEU A 160 0.26 -26.83 -3.51
N ALA A 161 1.60 -26.89 -3.41
CA ALA A 161 2.31 -28.01 -2.80
C ALA A 161 1.92 -28.20 -1.32
N ARG A 162 1.73 -27.11 -0.56
CA ARG A 162 1.26 -27.17 0.85
C ARG A 162 -0.20 -27.64 0.96
N SER A 163 -0.98 -27.43 -0.08
CA SER A 163 -2.36 -27.91 -0.19
C SER A 163 -2.49 -29.28 -0.85
N GLY A 164 -1.38 -30.00 -1.06
CA GLY A 164 -1.37 -31.37 -1.56
C GLY A 164 -1.25 -31.53 -3.07
N LEU A 165 -1.16 -30.43 -3.84
CA LEU A 165 -0.98 -30.48 -5.29
C LEU A 165 0.49 -30.20 -5.67
N GLN A 166 1.19 -31.24 -6.11
CA GLN A 166 2.56 -31.11 -6.60
C GLN A 166 2.56 -30.81 -8.10
N LEU A 167 3.15 -29.68 -8.46
CA LEU A 167 3.31 -29.26 -9.86
C LEU A 167 4.79 -29.18 -10.23
N THR A 168 5.09 -29.39 -11.50
CA THR A 168 6.33 -28.94 -12.16
C THR A 168 6.34 -27.40 -12.28
N PHE A 169 7.45 -26.82 -12.73
CA PHE A 169 7.52 -25.37 -12.91
C PHE A 169 6.68 -24.91 -14.12
N GLU A 170 6.68 -25.68 -15.18
CA GLU A 170 5.92 -25.48 -16.41
C GLU A 170 4.41 -25.53 -16.13
N GLU A 171 3.96 -26.53 -15.37
CA GLU A 171 2.56 -26.62 -14.93
C GLU A 171 2.17 -25.43 -14.04
N ALA A 172 3.06 -25.00 -13.14
CA ALA A 172 2.81 -23.81 -12.32
C ALA A 172 2.68 -22.52 -13.14
N LEU A 173 3.37 -22.40 -14.28
CA LEU A 173 3.20 -21.27 -15.19
C LEU A 173 1.82 -21.29 -15.87
N LEU A 174 1.31 -22.48 -16.21
CA LEU A 174 -0.03 -22.63 -16.79
C LEU A 174 -1.12 -22.31 -15.76
N VAL A 175 -1.02 -22.92 -14.57
CA VAL A 175 -1.96 -22.72 -13.46
C VAL A 175 -2.00 -21.27 -12.97
N LEU A 176 -0.90 -20.52 -13.12
CA LEU A 176 -0.86 -19.11 -12.75
C LEU A 176 -1.89 -18.27 -13.52
N GLU A 177 -2.16 -18.57 -14.79
CA GLU A 177 -3.19 -17.85 -15.57
C GLU A 177 -4.59 -18.15 -15.04
N GLU A 178 -4.89 -19.41 -14.72
CA GLU A 178 -6.18 -19.83 -14.15
C GLU A 178 -6.41 -19.19 -12.77
N PHE A 179 -5.38 -19.26 -11.93
CA PHE A 179 -5.36 -18.59 -10.63
C PHE A 179 -5.61 -17.08 -10.80
N TYR A 180 -4.86 -16.42 -11.69
CA TYR A 180 -5.01 -14.99 -11.91
C TYR A 180 -6.40 -14.62 -12.43
N ALA A 181 -6.96 -15.39 -13.37
CA ALA A 181 -8.30 -15.14 -13.90
C ALA A 181 -9.37 -15.18 -12.79
N ARG A 182 -9.37 -16.21 -11.95
CA ARG A 182 -10.30 -16.35 -10.83
C ARG A 182 -10.12 -15.24 -9.78
N PHE A 183 -8.89 -14.95 -9.39
CA PHE A 183 -8.63 -13.94 -8.37
C PHE A 183 -8.99 -12.54 -8.87
N ARG A 184 -8.69 -12.23 -10.13
CA ARG A 184 -8.96 -10.91 -10.72
C ARG A 184 -10.44 -10.59 -10.79
N GLU A 185 -11.29 -11.55 -11.17
CA GLU A 185 -12.72 -11.28 -11.37
C GLU A 185 -13.56 -11.38 -10.11
N ASP A 186 -13.06 -12.00 -9.04
CA ASP A 186 -13.88 -12.23 -7.86
C ASP A 186 -13.22 -11.73 -6.58
N ILE A 187 -12.08 -12.34 -6.20
CA ILE A 187 -11.46 -12.13 -4.88
C ILE A 187 -10.88 -10.72 -4.76
N LEU A 188 -10.20 -10.25 -5.81
CA LEU A 188 -9.64 -8.91 -5.82
C LEU A 188 -10.74 -7.85 -5.79
N ILE A 189 -11.76 -7.96 -6.64
CA ILE A 189 -12.89 -7.01 -6.64
C ILE A 189 -13.53 -6.93 -5.25
N TYR A 190 -13.73 -8.08 -4.62
CA TYR A 190 -14.30 -8.17 -3.28
C TYR A 190 -13.49 -7.35 -2.26
N HIS A 191 -12.16 -7.44 -2.28
CA HIS A 191 -11.29 -6.72 -1.35
C HIS A 191 -10.94 -5.29 -1.76
N ALA A 192 -11.24 -4.87 -2.99
CA ALA A 192 -10.83 -3.56 -3.52
C ALA A 192 -11.23 -2.41 -2.60
N GLY A 193 -12.48 -2.42 -2.13
CA GLY A 193 -12.99 -1.40 -1.22
C GLY A 193 -12.25 -1.38 0.12
N THR A 194 -12.04 -2.55 0.72
CA THR A 194 -11.32 -2.66 2.01
C THR A 194 -9.88 -2.17 1.90
N ILE A 195 -9.19 -2.50 0.80
CA ILE A 195 -7.83 -2.03 0.56
C ILE A 195 -7.83 -0.51 0.38
N ALA A 196 -8.74 0.03 -0.43
CA ALA A 196 -8.85 1.47 -0.64
C ALA A 196 -9.14 2.23 0.66
N GLU A 197 -10.00 1.69 1.52
CA GLU A 197 -10.27 2.20 2.88
C GLU A 197 -9.00 2.20 3.73
N MET A 198 -8.28 1.08 3.83
CA MET A 198 -7.06 0.96 4.64
C MET A 198 -5.93 1.87 4.14
N LEU A 199 -5.76 1.98 2.82
CA LEU A 199 -4.81 2.93 2.22
C LEU A 199 -5.22 4.38 2.55
N ASN A 200 -6.51 4.72 2.49
CA ASN A 200 -6.98 6.04 2.86
C ASN A 200 -6.72 6.34 4.34
N GLU A 201 -6.92 5.37 5.24
CA GLU A 201 -6.59 5.51 6.67
C GLU A 201 -5.09 5.70 6.90
N LEU A 202 -4.22 5.08 6.10
CA LEU A 202 -2.78 5.40 6.16
C LEU A 202 -2.51 6.86 5.81
N ARG A 203 -3.08 7.37 4.70
CA ARG A 203 -2.91 8.78 4.30
C ARG A 203 -3.43 9.74 5.37
N TRP A 204 -4.60 9.47 5.93
CA TRP A 204 -5.13 10.26 7.04
C TRP A 204 -4.26 10.16 8.29
N GLY A 205 -3.76 8.97 8.62
CA GLY A 205 -2.83 8.74 9.71
C GLY A 205 -1.55 9.55 9.57
N VAL A 206 -0.96 9.59 8.36
CA VAL A 206 0.22 10.43 8.08
C VAL A 206 -0.11 11.92 8.23
N HIS A 207 -1.23 12.37 7.68
CA HIS A 207 -1.65 13.77 7.80
C HIS A 207 -1.85 14.21 9.25
N GLU A 208 -2.45 13.36 10.09
CA GLU A 208 -2.67 13.62 11.51
C GLU A 208 -1.37 13.58 12.30
N TYR A 209 -0.50 12.60 12.01
CA TYR A 209 0.83 12.48 12.61
C TYR A 209 1.67 13.75 12.42
N LEU A 210 1.58 14.37 11.25
CA LEU A 210 2.40 15.53 10.89
C LEU A 210 1.80 16.89 11.31
N GLN A 211 0.61 16.93 11.91
CA GLN A 211 -0.02 18.22 12.28
C GLN A 211 0.86 19.03 13.23
N SER A 212 1.40 18.40 14.27
CA SER A 212 2.25 19.05 15.25
C SER A 212 3.54 19.58 14.61
N GLU A 213 4.14 18.81 13.70
CA GLU A 213 5.34 19.21 12.97
C GLU A 213 5.08 20.35 11.99
N PHE A 214 3.95 20.30 11.29
CA PHE A 214 3.52 21.36 10.40
C PHE A 214 3.33 22.68 11.18
N GLN A 215 2.67 22.64 12.33
CA GLN A 215 2.48 23.82 13.18
C GLN A 215 3.81 24.37 13.71
N ARG A 216 4.75 23.50 14.09
CA ARG A 216 6.10 23.90 14.54
C ARG A 216 6.90 24.56 13.41
N SER A 217 6.82 24.00 12.21
CA SER A 217 7.69 24.37 11.10
C SER A 217 7.16 25.53 10.25
N PHE A 218 5.85 25.74 10.20
CA PHE A 218 5.23 26.73 9.31
C PHE A 218 5.64 28.17 9.66
N GLU A 219 6.14 28.89 8.65
CA GLU A 219 6.56 30.28 8.74
C GLU A 219 5.80 31.13 7.71
N ALA A 220 4.83 31.92 8.17
CA ALA A 220 4.16 32.93 7.34
C ALA A 220 5.13 34.08 7.03
N LYS A 221 5.44 34.31 5.75
CA LYS A 221 6.35 35.38 5.30
C LYS A 221 5.61 36.61 4.76
N GLY A 222 4.28 36.55 4.70
CA GLY A 222 3.43 37.63 4.20
C GLY A 222 3.63 37.95 2.71
N GLY A 223 2.99 39.03 2.26
CA GLY A 223 3.04 39.51 0.87
C GLY A 223 1.77 39.26 0.06
N SER A 224 1.75 39.78 -1.17
CA SER A 224 0.71 39.54 -2.17
C SER A 224 1.38 39.12 -3.49
N PRO A 225 1.28 37.84 -3.91
CA PRO A 225 0.55 36.75 -3.23
C PRO A 225 1.19 36.34 -1.88
N PRO A 226 0.41 35.70 -0.98
CA PRO A 226 0.93 35.20 0.29
C PRO A 226 2.13 34.28 0.08
N ARG A 227 3.19 34.47 0.88
CA ARG A 227 4.36 33.60 0.89
C ARG A 227 4.49 32.91 2.24
N TRP A 228 4.90 31.66 2.21
CA TRP A 228 5.20 30.87 3.40
C TRP A 228 6.46 30.03 3.18
N GLY A 229 6.91 29.37 4.25
CA GLY A 229 7.89 28.31 4.15
C GLY A 229 7.87 27.45 5.41
N TYR A 230 8.85 26.54 5.48
CA TYR A 230 8.96 25.59 6.58
C TYR A 230 10.37 25.60 7.16
N ARG A 231 10.45 25.58 8.48
CA ARG A 231 11.69 25.38 9.22
C ARG A 231 12.01 23.89 9.33
N TYR A 232 13.01 23.46 8.57
CA TYR A 232 13.54 22.10 8.62
C TYR A 232 14.05 21.75 10.03
N PRO A 233 13.88 20.50 10.49
CA PRO A 233 14.63 19.97 11.63
C PRO A 233 16.14 19.97 11.34
N ASP A 234 16.97 20.17 12.37
CA ASP A 234 18.43 20.20 12.21
C ASP A 234 19.02 18.87 11.69
N SER A 235 18.30 17.77 11.88
CA SER A 235 18.64 16.43 11.40
C SER A 235 18.30 16.18 9.92
N VAL A 236 17.58 17.10 9.26
CA VAL A 236 17.19 16.99 7.85
C VAL A 236 18.07 17.92 7.01
N VAL A 237 19.23 17.41 6.60
CA VAL A 237 20.29 18.20 5.92
C VAL A 237 20.43 17.85 4.44
N ASN A 238 20.11 16.61 4.08
CA ASN A 238 20.20 16.09 2.72
C ASN A 238 19.21 16.80 1.79
N ALA A 239 19.67 17.20 0.59
CA ALA A 239 18.84 17.94 -0.36
C ALA A 239 17.59 17.19 -0.82
N LEU A 240 17.68 15.87 -1.02
CA LEU A 240 16.54 15.02 -1.38
C LEU A 240 15.51 14.99 -0.25
N ALA A 241 15.97 14.75 0.99
CA ALA A 241 15.10 14.72 2.16
C ALA A 241 14.47 16.09 2.44
N ARG A 242 15.20 17.20 2.21
CA ARG A 242 14.64 18.56 2.32
C ARG A 242 13.57 18.84 1.26
N GLY A 243 13.74 18.35 0.04
CA GLY A 243 12.70 18.40 -0.99
C GLY A 243 11.46 17.64 -0.55
N ALA A 244 11.63 16.37 -0.17
CA ALA A 244 10.53 15.53 0.30
C ALA A 244 9.83 16.10 1.55
N TYR A 245 10.57 16.67 2.50
CA TYR A 245 10.02 17.32 3.68
C TYR A 245 9.15 18.51 3.31
N TRP A 246 9.63 19.37 2.41
CA TRP A 246 8.87 20.53 1.95
C TRP A 246 7.53 20.10 1.35
N ASP A 247 7.57 19.13 0.43
CA ASP A 247 6.36 18.64 -0.23
C ASP A 247 5.43 17.96 0.77
N LEU A 248 5.96 17.23 1.75
CA LEU A 248 5.19 16.59 2.82
C LEU A 248 4.46 17.62 3.72
N MET A 249 5.11 18.74 4.05
CA MET A 249 4.48 19.83 4.80
C MET A 249 3.41 20.56 3.98
N GLU A 250 3.63 20.70 2.67
CA GLU A 250 2.64 21.26 1.75
C GLU A 250 1.42 20.33 1.58
N ASP A 251 1.63 19.02 1.51
CA ASP A 251 0.55 18.01 1.52
C ASP A 251 -0.22 18.07 2.84
N THR A 252 0.49 18.25 3.96
CA THR A 252 -0.12 18.41 5.30
C THR A 252 -0.95 19.70 5.37
N HIS A 253 -0.52 20.78 4.73
CA HIS A 253 -1.26 22.04 4.64
C HIS A 253 -2.58 21.90 3.86
N LYS A 254 -2.59 21.12 2.77
CA LYS A 254 -3.74 21.00 1.85
C LYS A 254 -4.88 20.09 2.34
N ARG A 255 -4.62 19.24 3.35
CA ARG A 255 -5.52 18.18 3.85
C ARG A 255 -5.81 17.08 2.79
N PRO A 256 -5.98 15.81 3.18
CA PRO A 256 -6.36 14.75 2.23
C PRO A 256 -7.68 15.05 1.49
N TRP A 257 -7.69 14.87 0.17
CA TRP A 257 -8.83 15.24 -0.69
C TRP A 257 -9.96 14.19 -0.75
N ILE A 258 -9.68 12.93 -0.40
CA ILE A 258 -10.74 11.93 -0.16
C ILE A 258 -11.00 11.90 1.34
N SER A 259 -12.22 12.26 1.73
CA SER A 259 -12.70 12.08 3.10
C SER A 259 -12.56 10.63 3.54
N ARG A 260 -12.42 10.38 4.85
CA ARG A 260 -12.55 9.03 5.40
C ARG A 260 -13.89 8.42 4.98
N PHE A 261 -13.87 7.12 4.70
CA PHE A 261 -15.05 6.35 4.33
C PHE A 261 -14.87 4.93 4.86
N GLU A 262 -15.98 4.28 5.18
CA GLU A 262 -15.98 2.87 5.58
C GLU A 262 -16.82 2.07 4.59
N VAL A 263 -16.20 1.00 4.06
CA VAL A 263 -16.82 0.05 3.14
C VAL A 263 -17.73 -0.88 3.90
N THR A 264 -18.85 -1.22 3.27
CA THR A 264 -19.86 -2.12 3.85
C THR A 264 -19.23 -3.38 4.44
N LYS A 265 -19.67 -3.75 5.65
CA LYS A 265 -19.22 -4.95 6.35
C LYS A 265 -19.40 -6.23 5.54
N HIS A 266 -20.33 -6.26 4.60
CA HIS A 266 -20.59 -7.43 3.76
C HIS A 266 -19.43 -7.73 2.79
N MET A 267 -18.62 -6.72 2.44
CA MET A 267 -17.41 -6.83 1.62
C MET A 267 -16.13 -7.10 2.44
N LYS A 268 -16.25 -7.39 3.75
CA LYS A 268 -15.13 -7.63 4.67
C LYS A 268 -15.15 -9.02 5.34
N ARG A 269 -16.14 -9.86 5.05
CA ARG A 269 -16.45 -11.10 5.80
C ARG A 269 -15.90 -12.38 5.17
N LEU A 270 -15.63 -12.37 3.86
CA LEU A 270 -15.15 -13.53 3.11
C LEU A 270 -13.66 -13.38 2.83
N TYR A 271 -12.95 -14.51 2.79
CA TYR A 271 -11.52 -14.64 2.46
C TYR A 271 -10.60 -13.73 3.28
#